data_AF-A0A838ENI0-F1
#
_entry.id   AF-A0A838ENI0-F1
#
_cell.length_a   1.000
_cell.length_b   1.000
_cell.length_c   1.000
_cell.angle_alpha   90.00
_cell.angle_beta   90.00
_cell.angle_gamma   90.00
#
_symmetry.space_group_name_H-M   'P 1'
#
loop_
_entity.id
_entity.type
_entity.pdbx_description
1 polymer ?
#
loop_
_entity_poly.entity_id
_entity_poly.type
_entity_poly.pdbx_seq_one_letter_code
_entity_poly.pdbx_strand_id
1 'polypeptide(L)'
;PKTALPIQTGPYAVLGKPTISADFINLVLASYKSPAAGKGQALYDMGAKYGIDPAFALAFFLHESGFGTAGEAVKTLSLGNLRCIPNYACVDQDRGGYAAFSSWEAGFQAWYELIRNYYIAQRGLTTVDTIIPTYAPTADHNDEAAYIASLKHAIDTWHAGVLTP
;
A
#
# COMPACT_ATOMS: atom_id res chain seq x y z
N PRO A 1 -3.06 -24.46 3.89
CA PRO A 1 -4.25 -24.25 3.02
C PRO A 1 -4.30 -22.78 2.54
N LYS A 2 -4.41 -22.53 1.23
CA LYS A 2 -4.70 -21.17 0.74
C LYS A 2 -6.10 -20.80 1.23
N THR A 3 -6.19 -19.95 2.24
CA THR A 3 -7.47 -19.43 2.73
C THR A 3 -8.21 -18.80 1.56
N ALA A 4 -9.43 -19.29 1.29
CA ALA A 4 -10.30 -18.72 0.29
C ALA A 4 -10.56 -17.26 0.64
N LEU A 5 -10.44 -16.37 -0.35
CA LEU A 5 -10.71 -14.96 -0.15
C LEU A 5 -12.21 -14.73 -0.05
N PRO A 6 -12.67 -13.83 0.85
CA PRO A 6 -14.03 -13.34 0.80
C PRO A 6 -14.29 -12.71 -0.58
N ILE A 7 -15.46 -13.00 -1.15
CA ILE A 7 -15.92 -12.37 -2.38
C ILE A 7 -16.68 -11.11 -1.95
N GLN A 8 -16.02 -9.95 -1.99
CA GLN A 8 -16.68 -8.67 -1.80
C GLN A 8 -16.38 -7.75 -2.96
N THR A 9 -17.46 -7.33 -3.62
CA THR A 9 -17.46 -6.40 -4.75
C THR A 9 -18.16 -5.12 -4.29
N GLY A 10 -17.51 -3.97 -4.46
CA GLY A 10 -18.04 -2.67 -4.06
C GLY A 10 -17.02 -1.56 -4.33
N PRO A 11 -17.42 -0.28 -4.24
CA PRO A 11 -16.47 0.83 -4.40
C PRO A 11 -15.33 0.68 -3.37
N TYR A 12 -14.10 0.88 -3.84
CA TYR A 12 -12.88 0.78 -3.03
C TYR A 12 -12.61 -0.57 -2.36
N ALA A 13 -13.15 -1.67 -2.91
CA ALA A 13 -12.69 -3.01 -2.58
C ALA A 13 -11.28 -3.22 -3.14
N VAL A 14 -10.35 -3.64 -2.28
CA VAL A 14 -8.94 -3.81 -2.66
C VAL A 14 -8.72 -5.05 -3.53
N LEU A 15 -9.60 -6.05 -3.41
CA LEU A 15 -9.55 -7.26 -4.20
C LEU A 15 -10.02 -6.98 -5.63
N GLY A 16 -9.20 -7.34 -6.60
CA GLY A 16 -9.51 -7.11 -8.01
C GLY A 16 -8.33 -7.34 -8.92
N LYS A 17 -8.60 -7.37 -10.22
CA LYS A 17 -7.55 -7.27 -11.23
C LYS A 17 -7.00 -5.85 -11.24
N PRO A 18 -5.77 -5.63 -11.75
CA PRO A 18 -5.27 -4.28 -11.93
C PRO A 18 -6.17 -3.38 -12.77
N THR A 19 -6.41 -2.17 -12.27
CA THR A 19 -7.20 -1.13 -12.95
C THR A 19 -6.33 -0.06 -13.60
N ILE A 20 -5.07 0.05 -13.20
CA ILE A 20 -4.05 0.93 -13.78
C ILE A 20 -2.89 0.11 -14.35
N SER A 21 -2.22 0.62 -15.39
CA SER A 21 -1.09 -0.07 -16.02
C SER A 21 0.22 0.17 -15.27
N ALA A 22 1.20 -0.73 -15.46
CA ALA A 22 2.57 -0.55 -14.96
C ALA A 22 3.21 0.77 -15.42
N ASP A 23 2.99 1.15 -16.68
CA ASP A 23 3.49 2.40 -17.25
C ASP A 23 2.87 3.63 -16.56
N PHE A 24 1.57 3.58 -16.28
CA PHE A 24 0.91 4.66 -15.56
C PHE A 24 1.44 4.79 -14.12
N ILE A 25 1.65 3.66 -13.43
CA ILE A 25 2.29 3.67 -12.10
C ILE A 25 3.67 4.31 -12.17
N ASN A 26 4.48 3.99 -13.19
CA ASN A 26 5.78 4.63 -13.40
C ASN A 26 5.68 6.14 -13.62
N LEU A 27 4.68 6.60 -14.39
CA LEU A 27 4.44 8.03 -14.60
C LEU A 27 4.10 8.74 -13.29
N VAL A 28 3.24 8.16 -12.45
CA VAL A 28 2.90 8.70 -11.12
C VAL A 28 4.16 8.76 -10.23
N LEU A 29 4.90 7.66 -10.10
CA LEU A 29 6.10 7.64 -9.26
C LEU A 29 7.15 8.67 -9.73
N ALA A 30 7.31 8.83 -11.04
CA ALA A 30 8.22 9.82 -11.62
C ALA A 30 7.75 11.27 -11.37
N SER A 31 6.45 11.56 -11.46
CA SER A 31 5.93 12.92 -11.26
C SER A 31 6.16 13.43 -9.83
N TYR A 32 6.18 12.53 -8.85
CA TYR A 32 6.49 12.81 -7.46
C TYR A 32 7.98 12.73 -7.11
N LYS A 33 8.86 12.49 -8.09
CA LYS A 33 10.31 12.27 -7.87
C LYS A 33 10.58 11.15 -6.87
N SER A 34 9.75 10.10 -6.90
CA SER A 34 9.88 8.95 -6.01
C SER A 34 11.23 8.25 -6.23
N PRO A 35 11.95 7.86 -5.15
CA PRO A 35 13.09 6.94 -5.26
C PRO A 35 12.71 5.54 -5.79
N ALA A 36 11.41 5.22 -5.87
CA ALA A 36 10.91 4.00 -6.48
C ALA A 36 10.49 4.18 -7.95
N ALA A 37 10.78 5.33 -8.58
CA ALA A 37 10.53 5.53 -10.01
C ALA A 37 11.18 4.43 -10.87
N GLY A 38 10.44 3.91 -11.85
CA GLY A 38 10.84 2.76 -12.67
C GLY A 38 10.45 1.39 -12.09
N LYS A 39 9.87 1.33 -10.88
CA LYS A 39 9.42 0.08 -10.23
C LYS A 39 7.95 -0.25 -10.44
N GLY A 40 7.23 0.48 -11.29
CA GLY A 40 5.81 0.30 -11.55
C GLY A 40 5.43 -1.10 -12.01
N GLN A 41 6.28 -1.77 -12.81
CA GLN A 41 6.04 -3.15 -13.22
C GLN A 41 6.02 -4.12 -12.04
N ALA A 42 6.96 -3.99 -11.10
CA ALA A 42 7.01 -4.86 -9.93
C ALA A 42 5.76 -4.67 -9.04
N LEU A 43 5.34 -3.42 -8.84
CA LEU A 43 4.15 -3.09 -8.06
C LEU A 43 2.86 -3.60 -8.73
N TYR A 44 2.78 -3.53 -10.06
CA TYR A 44 1.70 -4.11 -10.87
C TYR A 44 1.67 -5.64 -10.79
N ASP A 45 2.81 -6.30 -11.01
CA ASP A 45 2.92 -7.77 -11.04
C ASP A 45 2.55 -8.38 -9.69
N MET A 46 2.91 -7.72 -8.59
CA MET A 46 2.49 -8.13 -7.25
C MET A 46 0.98 -7.97 -7.06
N GLY A 47 0.39 -6.87 -7.52
CA GLY A 47 -1.06 -6.70 -7.50
C GLY A 47 -1.77 -7.86 -8.23
N ALA A 48 -1.31 -8.18 -9.43
CA ALA A 48 -1.80 -9.33 -10.19
C ALA A 48 -1.59 -10.66 -9.46
N LYS A 49 -0.41 -10.89 -8.86
CA LYS A 49 -0.05 -12.11 -8.11
C LYS A 49 -0.93 -12.32 -6.88
N TYR A 50 -1.20 -11.26 -6.12
CA TYR A 50 -1.96 -11.35 -4.86
C TYR A 50 -3.47 -11.13 -5.05
N GLY A 51 -3.91 -10.75 -6.25
CA GLY A 51 -5.31 -10.44 -6.56
C GLY A 51 -5.79 -9.14 -5.91
N ILE A 52 -4.88 -8.19 -5.76
CA ILE A 52 -5.12 -6.87 -5.16
C ILE A 52 -4.83 -5.83 -6.24
N ASP A 53 -5.74 -4.88 -6.44
CA ASP A 53 -5.53 -3.84 -7.44
C ASP A 53 -4.38 -2.89 -7.01
N PRO A 54 -3.29 -2.73 -7.81
CA PRO A 54 -2.15 -1.90 -7.48
C PRO A 54 -2.47 -0.42 -7.27
N ALA A 55 -3.63 0.07 -7.72
CA ALA A 55 -4.08 1.42 -7.39
C ALA A 55 -4.15 1.64 -5.86
N PHE A 56 -4.52 0.62 -5.09
CA PHE A 56 -4.58 0.71 -3.64
C PHE A 56 -3.20 0.73 -3.00
N ALA A 57 -2.29 -0.15 -3.44
CA ALA A 57 -0.90 -0.11 -2.98
C ALA A 57 -0.25 1.25 -3.25
N LEU A 58 -0.47 1.80 -4.46
CA LEU A 58 0.03 3.12 -4.82
C LEU A 58 -0.57 4.23 -3.94
N ALA A 59 -1.86 4.14 -3.61
CA ALA A 59 -2.53 5.13 -2.77
C ALA A 59 -1.99 5.12 -1.32
N PHE A 60 -1.77 3.92 -0.75
CA PHE A 60 -1.07 3.80 0.54
C PHE A 60 0.33 4.42 0.45
N PHE A 61 1.08 4.14 -0.61
CA PHE A 61 2.43 4.67 -0.75
C PHE A 61 2.49 6.20 -0.77
N LEU A 62 1.54 6.82 -1.47
CA LEU A 62 1.37 8.28 -1.50
C LEU A 62 1.11 8.80 -0.09
N HIS A 63 0.11 8.24 0.60
CA HIS A 63 -0.30 8.71 1.91
C HIS A 63 0.81 8.56 2.96
N GLU A 64 1.51 7.43 2.95
CA GLU A 64 2.47 7.04 3.97
C GLU A 64 3.79 7.80 3.92
N SER A 65 4.19 8.28 2.74
CA SER A 65 5.55 8.81 2.56
C SER A 65 5.75 9.71 1.34
N GLY A 66 4.68 10.08 0.63
CA GLY A 66 4.82 10.76 -0.66
C GLY A 66 5.64 9.92 -1.64
N PHE A 67 5.33 8.63 -1.74
CA PHE A 67 6.07 7.66 -2.54
C PHE A 67 7.54 7.48 -2.13
N GLY A 68 7.82 7.45 -0.83
CA GLY A 68 9.14 7.18 -0.29
C GLY A 68 10.08 8.39 -0.23
N THR A 69 9.55 9.60 -0.44
CA THR A 69 10.33 10.84 -0.39
C THR A 69 10.47 11.39 1.03
N ALA A 70 9.64 10.94 1.96
CA ALA A 70 9.64 11.39 3.34
C ALA A 70 9.40 10.24 4.34
N GLY A 71 9.63 10.53 5.62
CA GLY A 71 9.35 9.61 6.73
C GLY A 71 10.24 8.36 6.76
N GLU A 72 9.75 7.31 7.42
CA GLU A 72 10.50 6.05 7.61
C GLU A 72 10.79 5.31 6.31
N ALA A 73 9.93 5.46 5.29
CA ALA A 73 10.10 4.84 3.99
C ALA A 73 11.45 5.18 3.33
N VAL A 74 12.04 6.35 3.60
CA VAL A 74 13.36 6.76 3.09
C VAL A 74 14.47 5.78 3.51
N LYS A 75 14.38 5.21 4.71
CA LYS A 75 15.38 4.28 5.27
C LYS A 75 14.95 2.83 5.13
N THR A 76 13.66 2.57 5.29
CA THR A 76 13.11 1.21 5.39
C THR A 76 12.75 0.61 4.03
N LEU A 77 12.62 1.42 2.98
CA LEU A 77 12.10 1.01 1.67
C LEU A 77 10.72 0.35 1.76
N SER A 78 9.94 0.76 2.76
CA SER A 78 8.62 0.24 3.06
C SER A 78 7.54 1.14 2.48
N LEU A 79 6.78 0.63 1.51
CA LEU A 79 5.65 1.35 0.93
C LEU A 79 4.62 1.80 1.98
N GLY A 80 4.38 0.97 2.98
CA GLY A 80 3.33 1.19 3.98
C GLY A 80 3.82 1.50 5.39
N ASN A 81 5.09 1.88 5.57
CA ASN A 81 5.73 1.99 6.90
C ASN A 81 5.38 0.82 7.83
N LEU A 82 5.56 -0.42 7.35
CA LEU A 82 5.09 -1.62 8.03
C LEU A 82 5.77 -1.76 9.41
N ARG A 83 4.98 -2.10 10.43
CA ARG A 83 5.50 -2.48 11.75
C ARG A 83 6.40 -3.72 11.62
N CYS A 84 7.19 -4.00 12.65
CA CYS A 84 8.16 -5.09 12.60
C CYS A 84 7.53 -6.44 12.22
N ILE A 85 8.11 -7.06 11.19
CA ILE A 85 7.70 -8.36 10.66
C ILE A 85 8.79 -9.37 11.01
N PRO A 86 8.45 -10.59 11.46
CA PRO A 86 9.43 -11.64 11.70
C PRO A 86 10.37 -11.86 10.50
N ASN A 87 11.66 -12.04 10.78
CA ASN A 87 12.73 -12.27 9.80
C ASN A 87 13.12 -11.06 8.93
N TYR A 88 12.54 -9.88 9.15
CA TYR A 88 13.05 -8.61 8.61
C TYR A 88 13.77 -7.82 9.69
N ALA A 89 14.68 -6.93 9.27
CA ALA A 89 15.29 -5.99 10.20
C ALA A 89 14.21 -5.09 10.82
N CYS A 90 14.21 -4.96 12.14
CA CYS A 90 13.29 -4.13 12.90
C CYS A 90 14.05 -2.91 13.43
N VAL A 91 13.89 -1.76 12.77
CA VAL A 91 14.60 -0.51 13.07
C VAL A 91 13.70 0.46 13.83
N ASP A 92 14.31 1.47 14.44
CA ASP A 92 13.59 2.59 15.08
C ASP A 92 12.53 2.12 16.10
N GLN A 93 12.91 1.14 16.93
CA GLN A 93 12.03 0.50 17.92
C GLN A 93 11.56 1.46 19.01
N ASP A 94 12.34 2.48 19.30
CA ASP A 94 11.98 3.61 20.17
C ASP A 94 10.85 4.47 19.59
N ARG A 95 10.55 4.33 18.29
CA ARG A 95 9.51 5.05 17.54
C ARG A 95 8.39 4.14 17.06
N GLY A 96 8.23 2.97 17.70
CA GLY A 96 7.19 1.98 17.43
C GLY A 96 7.65 0.80 16.57
N GLY A 97 8.87 0.82 16.04
CA GLY A 97 9.47 -0.29 15.29
C GLY A 97 8.92 -0.43 13.87
N TYR A 98 9.83 -0.42 12.90
CA TYR A 98 9.50 -0.54 11.48
C TYR A 98 10.31 -1.65 10.82
N ALA A 99 9.67 -2.42 9.94
CA ALA A 99 10.34 -3.40 9.10
C ALA A 99 11.14 -2.69 8.01
N ALA A 100 12.43 -2.98 7.91
CA ALA A 100 13.31 -2.48 6.86
C ALA A 100 13.61 -3.58 5.83
N PHE A 101 13.60 -3.17 4.56
CA PHE A 101 13.72 -4.04 3.40
C PHE A 101 14.98 -3.73 2.59
N SER A 102 15.49 -4.73 1.86
CA SER A 102 16.69 -4.59 1.03
C SER A 102 16.41 -3.89 -0.31
N SER A 103 15.16 -3.78 -0.72
CA SER A 103 14.73 -3.07 -1.93
C SER A 103 13.26 -2.63 -1.80
N TRP A 104 12.84 -1.69 -2.65
CA TRP A 104 11.43 -1.28 -2.76
C TRP A 104 10.53 -2.46 -3.11
N GLU A 105 10.97 -3.34 -4.02
CA GLU A 105 10.22 -4.53 -4.40
C GLU A 105 10.01 -5.48 -3.21
N ALA A 106 11.00 -5.65 -2.34
CA ALA A 106 10.84 -6.45 -1.12
C ALA A 106 9.80 -5.81 -0.16
N GLY A 107 9.80 -4.48 -0.03
CA GLY A 107 8.80 -3.75 0.75
C GLY A 107 7.39 -3.81 0.13
N PHE A 108 7.28 -3.74 -1.20
CA PHE A 108 6.02 -3.91 -1.93
C PHE A 108 5.43 -5.30 -1.66
N GLN A 109 6.26 -6.34 -1.78
CA GLN A 109 5.82 -7.71 -1.55
C GLN A 109 5.31 -7.87 -0.11
N ALA A 110 6.04 -7.37 0.88
CA ALA A 110 5.64 -7.44 2.28
C ALA A 110 4.30 -6.73 2.53
N TRP A 111 4.05 -5.58 1.90
CA TRP A 111 2.77 -4.88 1.99
C TRP A 111 1.63 -5.70 1.38
N TYR A 112 1.81 -6.24 0.18
CA TYR A 112 0.79 -7.09 -0.45
C TYR A 112 0.52 -8.35 0.35
N GLU A 113 1.54 -8.99 0.91
CA GLU A 113 1.39 -10.15 1.80
C GLU A 113 0.63 -9.80 3.07
N LEU A 114 0.93 -8.66 3.69
CA LEU A 114 0.23 -8.19 4.88
C LEU A 114 -1.26 -7.97 4.57
N ILE A 115 -1.58 -7.19 3.54
CA ILE A 115 -2.97 -6.91 3.14
C ILE A 115 -3.69 -8.22 2.79
N ARG A 116 -3.07 -9.07 1.97
CA ARG A 116 -3.67 -10.33 1.51
C ARG A 116 -3.92 -11.32 2.64
N ASN A 117 -2.93 -11.54 3.50
CA ASN A 117 -2.93 -12.65 4.45
C ASN A 117 -3.54 -12.25 5.79
N TYR A 118 -3.27 -11.04 6.26
CA TYR A 118 -3.77 -10.59 7.56
C TYR A 118 -5.10 -9.88 7.41
N TYR A 119 -5.14 -8.75 6.71
CA TYR A 119 -6.35 -7.92 6.62
C TYR A 119 -7.49 -8.65 5.92
N ILE A 120 -7.22 -9.26 4.77
CA ILE A 120 -8.28 -9.90 4.00
C ILE A 120 -8.55 -11.32 4.49
N ALA A 121 -7.54 -12.21 4.49
CA ALA A 121 -7.78 -13.62 4.75
C ALA A 121 -8.07 -13.96 6.21
N GLN A 122 -7.44 -13.27 7.17
CA GLN A 122 -7.68 -13.54 8.60
C GLN A 122 -8.77 -12.65 9.18
N ARG A 123 -8.81 -11.36 8.78
CA ARG A 123 -9.72 -10.37 9.39
C ARG A 123 -10.98 -10.11 8.56
N GLY A 124 -11.04 -10.56 7.30
CA GLY A 124 -12.19 -10.34 6.42
C GLY A 124 -12.37 -8.89 5.96
N LEU A 125 -11.35 -8.05 6.10
CA LEU A 125 -11.39 -6.62 5.77
C LEU A 125 -10.96 -6.44 4.31
N THR A 126 -11.88 -6.04 3.44
CA THR A 126 -11.69 -6.03 1.98
C THR A 126 -11.75 -4.66 1.34
N THR A 127 -12.04 -3.60 2.09
CA THR A 127 -12.18 -2.23 1.59
C THR A 127 -11.27 -1.28 2.36
N VAL A 128 -10.92 -0.13 1.78
CA VAL A 128 -10.16 0.90 2.52
C VAL A 128 -10.87 1.31 3.81
N ASP A 129 -12.21 1.45 3.77
CA ASP A 129 -13.03 1.81 4.93
C ASP A 129 -12.93 0.81 6.09
N THR A 130 -12.68 -0.47 5.80
CA THR A 130 -12.60 -1.54 6.81
C THR A 130 -11.16 -1.83 7.21
N ILE A 131 -10.20 -1.62 6.31
CA ILE A 131 -8.76 -1.83 6.55
C ILE A 131 -8.17 -0.72 7.42
N ILE A 132 -8.43 0.55 7.09
CA ILE A 132 -7.76 1.70 7.72
C ILE A 132 -7.96 1.77 9.24
N PRO A 133 -9.16 1.53 9.82
CA PRO A 133 -9.34 1.55 11.28
C PRO A 133 -8.52 0.49 12.03
N THR A 134 -8.03 -0.55 11.34
CA THR A 134 -7.09 -1.52 11.93
C THR A 134 -5.63 -1.20 11.56
N TYR A 135 -5.39 -0.57 10.41
CA TYR A 135 -4.05 -0.27 9.89
C TYR A 135 -3.41 0.94 10.56
N ALA A 136 -4.17 2.01 10.70
CA ALA A 136 -3.75 3.29 11.26
C ALA A 136 -4.88 3.82 12.17
N PRO A 137 -5.08 3.21 13.35
CA PRO A 137 -6.19 3.55 14.22
C PRO A 137 -6.01 4.94 14.87
N THR A 138 -7.12 5.58 15.22
CA THR A 138 -7.10 6.84 16.00
C THR A 138 -6.47 6.68 17.38
N ALA A 139 -6.46 5.46 17.93
CA ALA A 139 -5.75 5.16 19.18
C ALA A 139 -4.23 5.45 19.09
N ASP A 140 -3.67 5.39 17.88
CA ASP A 140 -2.27 5.71 17.59
C ASP A 140 -2.13 7.16 17.06
N HIS A 141 -3.11 8.03 17.34
CA HIS A 141 -3.18 9.43 16.91
C HIS A 141 -3.32 9.66 15.39
N ASN A 142 -3.88 8.69 14.66
CA ASN A 142 -4.23 8.86 13.25
C ASN A 142 -5.65 9.44 13.05
N ASP A 143 -5.85 10.12 11.92
CA ASP A 143 -7.19 10.50 11.45
C ASP A 143 -7.65 9.48 10.39
N GLU A 144 -8.41 8.48 10.83
CA GLU A 144 -8.92 7.41 9.97
C GLU A 144 -9.76 7.96 8.81
N ALA A 145 -10.59 8.97 9.07
CA ALA A 145 -11.49 9.54 8.07
C ALA A 145 -10.71 10.31 7.00
N ALA A 146 -9.73 11.13 7.41
CA ALA A 146 -8.86 11.84 6.49
C ALA A 146 -7.99 10.88 5.66
N TYR A 147 -7.48 9.80 6.26
CA TYR A 147 -6.73 8.76 5.55
C TYR A 147 -7.63 8.09 4.50
N ILE A 148 -8.81 7.59 4.87
CA ILE A 148 -9.75 6.97 3.93
C ILE A 148 -10.08 7.94 2.78
N ALA A 149 -10.37 9.22 3.08
CA ALA A 149 -10.66 10.23 2.06
C ALA A 149 -9.48 10.46 1.11
N SER A 150 -8.25 10.53 1.64
CA SER A 150 -7.02 10.68 0.86
C SER A 150 -6.81 9.51 -0.10
N LEU A 151 -7.02 8.28 0.35
CA LEU A 151 -6.89 7.10 -0.52
C LEU A 151 -7.92 7.09 -1.63
N LYS A 152 -9.19 7.32 -1.28
CA LYS A 152 -10.29 7.34 -2.25
C LYS A 152 -10.06 8.40 -3.33
N HIS A 153 -9.66 9.60 -2.92
CA HIS A 153 -9.34 10.68 -3.85
C HIS A 153 -8.22 10.33 -4.83
N ALA A 154 -7.12 9.75 -4.34
CA ALA A 154 -6.01 9.32 -5.21
C ALA A 154 -6.44 8.24 -6.20
N ILE A 155 -7.18 7.23 -5.73
CA ILE A 155 -7.69 6.13 -6.57
C ILE A 155 -8.61 6.66 -7.66
N ASP A 156 -9.59 7.50 -7.32
CA ASP A 156 -10.53 8.07 -8.29
C ASP A 156 -9.81 8.92 -9.36
N THR A 157 -8.81 9.70 -8.93
CA THR A 157 -7.97 10.52 -9.83
C THR A 157 -7.24 9.66 -10.85
N TRP A 158 -6.65 8.55 -10.42
CA TRP A 158 -5.92 7.64 -11.30
C TRP A 158 -6.83 6.79 -12.18
N HIS A 159 -8.01 6.39 -11.69
CA HIS A 159 -9.03 5.74 -12.52
C HIS A 159 -9.57 6.67 -13.61
N ALA A 160 -9.56 7.98 -13.38
CA ALA A 160 -9.84 8.98 -14.40
C ALA A 160 -8.65 9.23 -15.36
N GLY A 161 -7.50 8.57 -15.16
CA GLY A 161 -6.30 8.72 -15.98
C GLY A 161 -5.55 10.04 -15.75
N VAL A 162 -5.82 10.74 -14.65
CA VAL A 162 -5.22 12.04 -14.35
C VAL A 162 -3.93 11.85 -13.55
N LEU A 163 -2.86 12.54 -13.98
CA LEU A 163 -1.64 12.69 -13.20
C LEU A 163 -1.74 13.99 -12.39
N THR A 164 -1.70 13.89 -11.07
CA THR A 164 -1.59 15.03 -10.16
C THR A 164 -0.33 14.83 -9.32
N PRO A 165 0.72 15.67 -9.47
CA PRO A 165 1.83 15.77 -8.52
C PRO A 165 1.44 16.56 -7.26
#